data_AF-A0A7J4BBV4-F1
#
_entry.id   AF-A0A7J4BBV4-F1
#
_cell.length_a   1.000
_cell.length_b   1.000
_cell.length_c   1.000
_cell.angle_alpha   90.00
_cell.angle_beta   90.00
_cell.angle_gamma   90.00
#
_symmetry.space_group_name_H-M   'P 1'
#
loop_
_entity.id
_entity.type
_entity.pdbx_description
1 polymer ?
#
loop_
_entity_poly.entity_id
_entity_poly.type
_entity_poly.pdbx_seq_one_letter_code
_entity_poly.pdbx_strand_id
1 'polypeptide(L)'
;MYAVIRLRGCVHVRQDIAKTLELLRLHRKMHCVILPENNVMKGMIRKAKDYITWGEISDEMLYKLVAKRGRKPGNNRLNENEVKAAIEEIKSGKIKSIKPVFRLTPPSGGFKKSIKYSIPKGELGYRGAAINDLLERMI
;
A
#
# COMPACT_ATOMS: atom_id res chain seq x y z
N MET A 1 0.30 11.35 -3.82
CA MET A 1 0.17 10.47 -2.63
C MET A 1 0.95 9.19 -2.87
N TYR A 2 1.41 8.52 -1.82
CA TYR A 2 2.14 7.26 -1.97
C TYR A 2 1.27 6.05 -1.64
N ALA A 3 1.26 5.06 -2.53
CA ALA A 3 0.82 3.72 -2.20
C ALA A 3 2.04 2.92 -1.69
N VAL A 4 1.89 2.28 -0.53
CA VAL A 4 2.95 1.46 0.08
C VAL A 4 2.44 0.05 0.28
N ILE A 5 3.14 -0.93 -0.29
CA ILE A 5 2.80 -2.34 -0.20
C ILE A 5 3.93 -3.11 0.47
N ARG A 6 3.60 -3.93 1.48
CA ARG A 6 4.57 -4.84 2.11
C ARG A 6 4.70 -6.13 1.31
N LEU A 7 5.87 -6.37 0.72
CA LEU A 7 6.15 -7.58 -0.05
C LEU A 7 6.79 -8.69 0.80
N ARG A 8 7.69 -8.33 1.73
CA ARG A 8 8.41 -9.29 2.58
C ARG A 8 7.67 -9.62 3.89
N GLY A 9 7.93 -10.82 4.41
CA GLY A 9 7.32 -11.35 5.63
C GLY A 9 7.77 -10.65 6.92
N CYS A 10 7.30 -11.16 8.05
CA CYS A 10 7.60 -10.65 9.40
C CYS A 10 8.75 -11.37 10.10
N VAL A 11 9.23 -12.47 9.53
CA VAL A 11 10.29 -13.28 10.12
C VAL A 11 11.65 -12.67 9.78
N HIS A 12 12.58 -12.69 10.74
CA HIS A 12 13.96 -12.20 10.59
C HIS A 12 14.02 -10.73 10.13
N VAL A 13 13.14 -9.90 10.68
CA VAL A 13 13.14 -8.44 10.48
C VAL A 13 13.77 -7.79 11.70
N ARG A 14 14.69 -6.85 11.48
CA ARG A 14 15.27 -6.05 12.57
C ARG A 14 14.14 -5.31 13.31
N GLN A 15 14.20 -5.28 14.63
CA GLN A 15 13.10 -4.78 15.48
C GLN A 15 12.71 -3.32 15.16
N ASP A 16 13.68 -2.48 14.84
CA ASP A 16 13.47 -1.08 14.48
C ASP A 16 12.70 -0.91 13.15
N ILE A 17 12.97 -1.77 12.17
CA ILE A 17 12.24 -1.82 10.89
C ILE A 17 10.85 -2.41 11.12
N ALA A 18 10.74 -3.47 11.92
CA ALA A 18 9.46 -4.09 12.25
C ALA A 18 8.51 -3.07 12.92
N LYS A 19 9.01 -2.30 13.90
CA LYS A 19 8.26 -1.23 14.55
C LYS A 19 7.88 -0.11 13.58
N THR A 20 8.76 0.23 12.63
CA THR A 20 8.44 1.22 11.59
C THR A 20 7.30 0.74 10.68
N LEU A 21 7.34 -0.53 10.25
CA LEU A 21 6.27 -1.14 9.44
C LEU A 21 4.95 -1.21 10.21
N GLU A 22 5.00 -1.50 11.51
CA GLU A 22 3.84 -1.52 12.39
C GLU A 22 3.19 -0.13 12.53
N LEU A 23 3.99 0.93 12.73
CA LEU A 23 3.50 2.32 12.77
C LEU A 23 2.84 2.74 11.45
N LEU A 24 3.36 2.26 10.32
CA LEU A 24 2.75 2.44 8.99
C LEU A 24 1.52 1.54 8.77
N ARG A 25 1.11 0.74 9.75
CA ARG A 25 -0.03 -0.21 9.71
C ARG A 25 0.17 -1.40 8.74
N LEU A 26 1.41 -1.69 8.37
CA LEU A 26 1.80 -2.77 7.46
C LEU A 26 2.14 -4.06 8.23
N HIS A 27 1.13 -4.71 8.81
CA HIS A 27 1.35 -5.89 9.66
C HIS A 27 1.66 -7.20 8.91
N ARG A 28 1.10 -7.40 7.71
CA ARG A 28 1.25 -8.66 6.94
C ARG A 28 1.68 -8.39 5.50
N LYS A 29 2.13 -9.45 4.83
CA LYS A 29 2.42 -9.45 3.40
C LYS A 29 1.16 -9.06 2.60
N MET A 30 1.35 -8.34 1.49
CA MET A 30 0.29 -7.89 0.58
C MET A 30 -0.74 -6.95 1.24
N HIS A 31 -0.39 -6.36 2.37
CA HIS A 31 -1.10 -5.20 2.88
C HIS A 31 -0.62 -3.95 2.13
N CYS A 32 -1.59 -3.12 1.74
CA CYS A 32 -1.36 -1.83 1.11
C CYS A 32 -1.95 -0.72 2.01
N VAL A 33 -1.20 0.37 2.14
CA VAL A 33 -1.61 1.58 2.85
C VAL A 33 -1.33 2.77 1.95
N ILE A 34 -2.26 3.72 1.92
CA ILE A 34 -2.08 4.98 1.22
C ILE A 34 -1.62 6.02 2.23
N LEU A 35 -0.52 6.71 1.91
CA LEU A 35 0.10 7.70 2.77
C LEU A 35 0.15 9.07 2.08
N PRO A 36 -0.05 10.16 2.83
CA PRO A 36 0.17 11.51 2.33
C PRO A 36 1.66 11.77 2.08
N GLU A 37 1.95 12.73 1.21
CA GLU A 37 3.31 13.14 0.88
C GLU A 37 3.89 14.06 1.96
N ASN A 38 4.37 13.43 3.04
CA ASN A 38 5.01 14.13 4.16
C ASN A 38 6.48 13.72 4.26
N ASN A 39 7.36 14.66 4.63
CA ASN A 39 8.78 14.37 4.87
C ASN A 39 8.99 13.27 5.92
N VAL A 40 8.17 13.27 6.98
CA VAL A 40 8.19 12.24 8.02
C VAL A 40 7.84 10.86 7.45
N MET A 41 6.76 10.77 6.67
CA MET A 41 6.33 9.51 6.04
C MET A 41 7.40 9.01 5.05
N LYS A 42 7.99 9.91 4.26
CA LYS A 42 9.08 9.61 3.34
C LYS A 42 10.31 9.05 4.07
N GLY A 43 10.64 9.57 5.25
CA GLY A 43 11.69 9.04 6.12
C GLY A 43 11.40 7.61 6.58
N MET A 44 10.17 7.34 7.05
CA MET A 44 9.75 6.00 7.48
C MET A 44 9.77 4.99 6.32
N ILE A 45 9.30 5.39 5.14
CA ILE A 45 9.34 4.59 3.91
C ILE A 45 10.79 4.28 3.51
N ARG A 46 11.68 5.27 3.54
CA ARG A 46 13.11 5.07 3.24
C ARG A 46 13.76 4.07 4.19
N LYS A 47 13.41 4.11 5.48
CA LYS A 47 13.90 3.15 6.48
C LYS A 47 13.42 1.72 6.21
N ALA A 48 12.20 1.55 5.70
CA ALA A 48 11.59 0.25 5.42
C ALA A 48 11.77 -0.24 3.96
N LYS A 49 12.53 0.47 3.12
CA LYS A 49 12.64 0.26 1.66
C LYS A 49 12.92 -1.17 1.21
N ASP A 50 13.64 -1.95 2.02
CA ASP A 50 14.05 -3.32 1.70
C ASP A 50 12.96 -4.37 1.98
N TYR A 51 11.81 -3.95 2.51
CA TYR A 51 10.67 -4.81 2.81
C TYR A 51 9.40 -4.42 2.04
N ILE A 52 9.36 -3.19 1.53
CA ILE A 52 8.20 -2.58 0.88
C ILE A 52 8.49 -2.26 -0.58
N THR A 53 7.42 -2.13 -1.35
CA THR A 53 7.44 -1.43 -2.62
C THR A 53 6.49 -0.24 -2.50
N TRP A 54 6.88 0.91 -3.06
CA TRP A 54 6.10 2.13 -2.94
C TRP A 54 6.21 3.01 -4.18
N GLY A 55 5.21 3.83 -4.44
CA GLY A 55 5.14 4.66 -5.64
C GLY A 55 3.96 5.63 -5.62
N GLU A 56 3.88 6.45 -6.65
CA GLU A 56 2.84 7.46 -6.83
C GLU A 56 1.58 6.81 -7.41
N ILE A 57 0.45 6.98 -6.73
CA ILE A 57 -0.84 6.42 -7.16
C ILE A 57 -1.62 7.43 -8.00
N SER A 58 -2.22 6.96 -9.10
CA SER A 58 -3.13 7.79 -9.90
C SER A 58 -4.54 7.83 -9.28
N ASP A 59 -5.29 8.88 -9.57
CA ASP A 59 -6.67 9.04 -9.07
C ASP A 59 -7.59 7.91 -9.59
N GLU A 60 -7.40 7.45 -10.83
CA GLU A 60 -8.11 6.32 -11.39
C GLU A 60 -7.85 5.01 -10.62
N MET A 61 -6.59 4.75 -10.29
CA MET A 61 -6.21 3.56 -9.52
C MET A 61 -6.71 3.64 -8.08
N LEU A 62 -6.70 4.83 -7.49
CA LEU A 62 -7.27 5.07 -6.17
C LEU A 62 -8.76 4.70 -6.15
N TYR A 63 -9.52 5.11 -7.16
CA TYR A 63 -10.94 4.76 -7.29
C TYR A 63 -11.14 3.24 -7.36
N LYS A 64 -10.42 2.55 -8.26
CA LYS A 64 -10.49 1.08 -8.40
C LYS A 64 -10.13 0.35 -7.11
N LEU A 65 -9.09 0.81 -6.42
CA LEU A 65 -8.62 0.23 -5.15
C LEU A 65 -9.71 0.32 -4.07
N VAL A 66 -10.29 1.50 -3.86
CA VAL A 66 -11.31 1.70 -2.83
C VAL A 66 -12.58 0.95 -3.18
N ALA A 67 -13.02 0.97 -4.44
CA ALA A 67 -14.22 0.27 -4.89
C ALA A 67 -14.13 -1.25 -4.68
N LYS A 68 -13.01 -1.89 -5.06
CA LYS A 68 -12.87 -3.35 -4.98
C LYS A 68 -12.39 -3.84 -3.60
N ARG A 69 -11.50 -3.09 -2.95
CA ARG A 69 -10.77 -3.55 -1.73
C ARG A 69 -11.07 -2.73 -0.48
N GLY A 70 -11.79 -1.62 -0.59
CA GLY A 70 -12.26 -0.84 0.55
C GLY A 70 -13.21 -1.65 1.43
N ARG A 71 -13.01 -1.59 2.75
CA ARG A 71 -13.83 -2.31 3.73
C ARG A 71 -14.17 -1.44 4.92
N LYS A 72 -15.42 -1.50 5.35
CA LYS A 72 -15.89 -0.84 6.58
C LYS A 72 -15.40 -1.56 7.83
N PRO A 73 -15.45 -0.91 9.01
CA PRO A 73 -15.55 -1.65 10.28
C PRO A 73 -16.66 -2.71 10.16
N GLY A 74 -16.40 -3.93 10.64
CA GLY A 74 -17.30 -5.08 10.39
C GLY A 74 -17.07 -5.83 9.06
N ASN A 75 -16.10 -5.41 8.23
CA ASN A 75 -15.70 -6.11 6.98
C ASN A 75 -16.71 -6.03 5.80
N ASN A 76 -17.69 -5.14 5.92
CA ASN A 76 -18.67 -4.88 4.86
C ASN A 76 -18.05 -4.14 3.67
N ARG A 77 -18.59 -4.38 2.48
CA ARG A 77 -18.24 -3.63 1.25
C ARG A 77 -18.83 -2.20 1.31
N LEU A 78 -18.27 -1.33 0.49
CA LEU A 78 -18.77 0.04 0.33
C LEU A 78 -19.74 0.13 -0.85
N ASN A 79 -20.70 1.04 -0.74
CA ASN A 79 -21.55 1.48 -1.84
C ASN A 79 -20.83 2.57 -2.66
N GLU A 80 -21.25 2.81 -3.91
CA GLU A 80 -20.61 3.79 -4.80
C GLU A 80 -20.57 5.23 -4.22
N ASN A 81 -21.63 5.65 -3.54
CA ASN A 81 -21.68 6.96 -2.88
C ASN A 81 -20.65 7.07 -1.75
N GLU A 82 -20.42 5.98 -1.03
CA GLU A 82 -19.46 5.93 0.08
C GLU A 82 -18.02 5.82 -0.43
N VAL A 83 -17.81 5.24 -1.61
CA VAL A 83 -16.50 5.20 -2.27
C VAL A 83 -16.05 6.63 -2.57
N LYS A 84 -16.92 7.49 -3.11
CA LYS A 84 -16.61 8.90 -3.39
C LYS A 84 -16.22 9.65 -2.12
N ALA A 85 -17.05 9.56 -1.07
CA ALA A 85 -16.78 10.19 0.21
C ALA A 85 -15.45 9.71 0.83
N ALA A 86 -15.14 8.42 0.71
CA ALA A 86 -13.91 7.88 1.25
C ALA A 86 -12.65 8.32 0.47
N ILE A 87 -12.75 8.55 -0.83
CA ILE A 87 -11.64 9.09 -1.61
C ILE A 87 -11.29 10.51 -1.14
N GLU A 88 -12.30 11.33 -0.83
CA GLU A 88 -12.12 12.66 -0.27
C GLU A 88 -11.51 12.60 1.15
N GLU A 89 -11.95 11.67 1.98
CA GLU A 89 -11.33 11.40 3.30
C GLU A 89 -9.86 11.00 3.18
N ILE A 90 -9.54 10.14 2.21
CA ILE A 90 -8.17 9.68 1.96
C ILE A 90 -7.30 10.85 1.48
N LYS A 91 -7.79 11.67 0.53
CA LYS A 91 -7.06 12.85 0.03
C LYS A 91 -6.83 13.89 1.13
N SER A 92 -7.80 14.07 2.03
CA SER A 92 -7.67 14.96 3.20
C SER A 92 -6.85 14.37 4.35
N GLY A 93 -6.42 13.10 4.26
CA GLY A 93 -5.58 12.44 5.24
C GLY A 93 -6.31 11.95 6.51
N LYS A 94 -7.64 12.02 6.55
CA LYS A 94 -8.47 11.59 7.69
C LYS A 94 -9.31 10.38 7.33
N ILE A 95 -8.72 9.19 7.40
CA ILE A 95 -9.45 7.93 7.16
C ILE A 95 -10.24 7.56 8.43
N LYS A 96 -11.55 7.84 8.45
CA LYS A 96 -12.45 7.46 9.55
C LYS A 96 -13.44 6.38 9.15
N SER A 97 -13.97 6.47 7.94
CA SER A 97 -15.09 5.63 7.51
C SER A 97 -14.68 4.24 7.02
N ILE A 98 -13.41 4.08 6.59
CA ILE A 98 -12.86 2.82 6.07
C ILE A 98 -11.74 2.30 6.97
N LYS A 99 -11.54 0.98 6.96
CA LYS A 99 -10.28 0.39 7.43
C LYS A 99 -9.08 0.99 6.66
N PRO A 100 -8.05 1.48 7.36
CA PRO A 100 -6.90 2.15 6.74
C PRO A 100 -5.97 1.22 5.95
N VAL A 101 -6.22 -0.10 6.00
CA VAL A 101 -5.38 -1.13 5.38
C VAL A 101 -6.19 -1.84 4.30
N PHE A 102 -5.70 -1.78 3.07
CA PHE A 102 -6.23 -2.53 1.93
C PHE A 102 -5.54 -3.89 1.87
N ARG A 103 -6.33 -4.96 1.97
CA ARG A 103 -5.84 -6.34 1.86
C ARG A 103 -5.87 -6.75 0.40
N LEU A 104 -4.71 -6.82 -0.22
CA LEU A 104 -4.56 -7.17 -1.63
C LEU A 104 -4.37 -8.67 -1.82
N THR A 105 -4.69 -9.15 -3.02
CA THR A 105 -4.25 -10.48 -3.47
C THR A 105 -2.83 -10.41 -4.02
N PRO A 106 -2.08 -11.53 -4.04
CA PRO A 106 -0.85 -11.61 -4.80
C PRO A 106 -1.07 -11.20 -6.26
N PRO A 107 -0.06 -10.66 -6.96
CA PRO A 107 -0.23 -10.21 -8.33
C PRO A 107 -0.57 -11.38 -9.25
N SER A 108 -1.59 -11.20 -10.10
CA SER A 108 -1.91 -12.12 -11.19
C SER A 108 -0.69 -12.31 -12.10
N GLY A 109 -0.33 -13.58 -12.36
CA GLY A 109 0.90 -13.94 -13.08
C GLY A 109 2.19 -13.85 -12.25
N GLY A 110 2.10 -13.57 -10.95
CA GLY A 110 3.26 -13.51 -10.06
C GLY A 110 4.10 -12.22 -10.18
N PHE A 111 5.22 -12.21 -9.47
CA PHE A 111 6.20 -11.14 -9.55
C PHE A 111 7.09 -11.33 -10.78
N LYS A 112 7.36 -10.26 -11.53
CA LYS A 112 8.19 -10.32 -12.73
C LYS A 112 9.67 -10.47 -12.38
N LYS A 113 10.08 -9.92 -11.23
CA LYS A 113 11.45 -9.97 -10.71
C LYS A 113 11.48 -10.50 -9.28
N SER A 114 12.68 -10.68 -8.76
CA SER A 114 12.88 -11.20 -7.40
C SER A 114 12.45 -10.17 -6.34
N ILE A 115 11.74 -10.65 -5.31
CA ILE A 115 11.43 -9.90 -4.09
C ILE A 115 12.61 -9.82 -3.10
N LYS A 116 13.80 -10.31 -3.49
CA LYS A 116 15.03 -10.22 -2.70
C LYS A 116 15.87 -8.97 -3.01
N TYR A 117 15.67 -8.38 -4.18
CA TYR A 117 16.46 -7.24 -4.66
C TYR A 117 15.59 -5.99 -4.80
N SER A 118 16.23 -4.82 -4.71
CA SER A 118 15.62 -3.56 -5.08
C SER A 118 15.56 -3.38 -6.59
N ILE A 119 14.66 -2.51 -7.05
CA ILE A 119 14.63 -2.02 -8.43
C ILE A 119 15.99 -1.36 -8.74
N PRO A 120 16.58 -1.59 -9.93
CA PRO A 120 15.99 -2.22 -11.12
C PRO A 120 16.06 -3.75 -11.19
N LYS A 121 16.83 -4.41 -10.33
CA LYS A 121 17.05 -5.88 -10.37
C LYS A 121 15.89 -6.69 -9.80
N GLY A 122 15.12 -6.11 -8.87
CA GLY A 122 14.00 -6.76 -8.19
C GLY A 122 12.75 -5.91 -8.11
N GLU A 123 11.91 -6.19 -7.11
CA GLU A 123 10.56 -5.59 -6.95
C GLU A 123 10.46 -4.64 -5.75
N LEU A 124 11.51 -4.53 -4.92
CA LEU A 124 11.54 -3.71 -3.70
C LEU A 124 11.94 -2.25 -3.97
N GLY A 125 11.52 -1.36 -3.08
CA GLY A 125 11.87 0.07 -3.13
C GLY A 125 10.91 0.90 -3.97
N TYR A 126 11.42 2.00 -4.53
CA TYR A 126 10.63 3.00 -5.24
C TYR A 126 10.31 2.57 -6.68
N ARG A 127 9.02 2.54 -7.00
CA ARG A 127 8.46 2.13 -8.31
C ARG A 127 8.09 3.33 -9.20
N GLY A 128 7.90 4.51 -8.62
CA GLY A 128 7.23 5.63 -9.30
C GLY A 128 5.82 5.25 -9.75
N ALA A 129 5.41 5.70 -10.94
CA ALA A 129 4.09 5.46 -11.51
C ALA A 129 3.82 3.98 -11.87
N ALA A 130 4.86 3.15 -12.03
CA ALA A 130 4.73 1.72 -12.34
C ALA A 130 4.12 0.89 -11.19
N ILE A 131 3.85 1.51 -10.03
CA ILE A 131 3.07 0.87 -8.96
C ILE A 131 1.61 0.65 -9.37
N ASN A 132 1.08 1.49 -10.27
CA ASN A 132 -0.29 1.38 -10.76
C ASN A 132 -0.52 0.04 -11.47
N ASP A 133 0.43 -0.37 -12.33
CA ASP A 133 0.38 -1.68 -13.01
C ASP A 133 0.48 -2.87 -12.05
N LEU A 134 1.21 -2.70 -10.94
CA LEU A 134 1.28 -3.72 -9.90
C LEU A 134 -0.04 -3.82 -9.15
N LEU A 135 -0.62 -2.68 -8.77
CA LEU A 135 -1.91 -2.61 -8.09
C LEU A 135 -3.03 -3.19 -8.94
N GLU A 136 -3.07 -2.90 -10.25
CA GLU A 136 -4.07 -3.46 -11.16
C GLU A 136 -4.05 -4.99 -11.16
N ARG A 137 -2.85 -5.61 -11.07
CA ARG A 137 -2.72 -7.07 -10.98
C ARG A 137 -3.03 -7.64 -9.61
N MET A 138 -3.06 -6.82 -8.56
CA MET A 138 -3.27 -7.22 -7.16
C MET A 138 -4.69 -6.93 -6.66
N ILE A 139 -5.49 -6.17 -7.41
CA ILE A 139 -6.85 -5.74 -7.10
C ILE A 139 -7.89 -6.67 -7.73
#